data_AF-A0A660SQ96-F1
#
_entry.id   AF-A0A660SQ96-F1
#
_cell.length_a   1.000
_cell.length_b   1.000
_cell.length_c   1.000
_cell.angle_alpha   90.00
_cell.angle_beta   90.00
_cell.angle_gamma   90.00
#
_symmetry.space_group_name_H-M   'P 1'
#
loop_
_entity.id
_entity.type
_entity.pdbx_description
1 polymer ?
#
loop_
_entity_poly.entity_id
_entity_poly.type
_entity_poly.pdbx_seq_one_letter_code
_entity_poly.pdbx_strand_id
1 'polypeptide(L)' 'MSSLENHFSKFRKNIVGINAVIETPYGNKPLIYADWIASGRLYGPIEKHISDVIGPMVGNTHSESSTTG' A
#
# COMPACT_ATOMS: atom_id res chain seq x y z
N MET A 1 -5.18 15.77 -19.47
CA MET A 1 -5.61 14.59 -18.69
C MET A 1 -7.12 14.46 -18.80
N SER A 2 -7.61 13.24 -18.94
CA SER A 2 -9.06 12.96 -18.96
C SER A 2 -9.69 13.24 -17.58
N SER A 3 -11.02 13.39 -17.54
CA SER A 3 -11.77 13.53 -16.28
C SER A 3 -11.45 12.37 -15.30
N LEU A 4 -11.34 11.14 -15.82
CA LEU A 4 -11.02 9.96 -15.03
C LEU A 4 -9.56 9.97 -14.53
N GLU A 5 -8.60 10.36 -15.35
CA GLU A 5 -7.20 10.49 -14.91
C GLU A 5 -7.07 11.47 -13.74
N ASN A 6 -7.75 12.61 -13.84
CA ASN A 6 -7.78 13.61 -12.77
C ASN A 6 -8.45 13.05 -11.51
N HIS A 7 -9.59 12.37 -11.66
CA HIS A 7 -10.29 11.75 -10.54
C HIS A 7 -9.41 10.73 -9.80
N PHE A 8 -8.70 9.87 -10.55
CA PHE A 8 -7.89 8.80 -9.98
C PHE A 8 -6.48 9.22 -9.54
N SER A 9 -6.01 10.40 -9.95
CA SER A 9 -4.68 10.94 -9.60
C SER A 9 -4.40 10.92 -8.08
N LYS A 10 -5.41 11.24 -7.27
CA LYS A 10 -5.30 11.27 -5.80
C LYS A 10 -5.09 9.89 -5.18
N PHE A 11 -5.57 8.83 -5.81
CA PHE A 11 -5.34 7.46 -5.35
C PHE A 11 -3.99 6.97 -5.88
N ARG A 12 -3.67 7.25 -7.15
CA ARG A 12 -2.40 6.86 -7.76
C ARG A 12 -1.18 7.33 -6.96
N LYS A 13 -1.18 8.59 -6.49
CA LYS A 13 -0.06 9.16 -5.71
C LYS A 13 0.18 8.45 -4.36
N ASN A 14 -0.80 7.73 -3.84
CA ASN A 14 -0.75 7.06 -2.54
C ASN A 14 -0.42 5.57 -2.66
N ILE A 15 -0.22 5.03 -3.87
CA ILE A 15 0.23 3.66 -4.06
C ILE A 15 1.68 3.54 -3.57
N VAL A 16 1.94 2.57 -2.70
CA VAL A 16 3.28 2.34 -2.14
C VAL A 16 4.24 1.97 -3.27
N GLY A 17 5.30 2.75 -3.44
CA GLY A 17 6.31 2.53 -4.49
C GLY A 17 5.80 2.84 -5.91
N ILE A 18 4.86 3.78 -6.09
CA ILE A 18 4.34 4.16 -7.42
C ILE A 18 5.42 4.57 -8.43
N ASN A 19 6.53 5.12 -7.95
CA ASN A 19 7.68 5.54 -8.76
C ASN A 19 8.88 4.58 -8.65
N ALA A 20 8.65 3.35 -8.15
CA ALA A 20 9.70 2.36 -8.06
C ALA A 20 10.24 2.02 -9.46
N VAL A 21 11.53 1.76 -9.52
CA VAL A 21 12.23 1.32 -10.71
C VAL A 21 12.84 -0.06 -10.45
N ILE A 22 12.97 -0.84 -11.50
CA ILE A 22 13.69 -2.12 -11.50
C ILE A 22 14.89 -2.01 -12.42
N GLU A 23 15.98 -2.64 -12.03
CA GLU A 23 17.15 -2.82 -12.88
C GLU A 23 16.84 -3.90 -13.92
N THR A 24 17.23 -3.64 -15.17
CA THR A 24 17.10 -4.59 -16.26
C THR A 24 18.40 -4.59 -17.06
N PRO A 25 18.65 -5.60 -17.92
CA PRO A 25 19.79 -5.60 -18.84
C PRO A 25 19.85 -4.38 -19.77
N TYR A 26 18.74 -3.64 -19.92
CA TYR A 26 18.62 -2.44 -20.74
C TYR A 26 18.50 -1.16 -19.90
N GLY A 27 19.05 -1.19 -18.68
CA GLY A 27 19.04 -0.09 -17.71
C GLY A 27 17.79 -0.08 -16.82
N ASN A 28 17.67 0.97 -15.99
CA ASN A 28 16.55 1.12 -15.07
C ASN A 28 15.25 1.38 -15.83
N LYS A 29 14.19 0.65 -15.47
CA LYS A 29 12.84 0.80 -16.03
C LYS A 29 11.83 1.05 -14.90
N PRO A 30 10.76 1.82 -15.14
CA PRO A 30 9.66 1.92 -14.19
C PRO A 30 9.06 0.55 -13.89
N LEU A 31 8.78 0.28 -12.61
CA LEU A 31 8.05 -0.91 -12.20
C LEU A 31 6.58 -0.78 -12.61
N ILE A 32 6.18 -1.50 -13.64
CA ILE A 32 4.78 -1.59 -14.08
C ILE A 32 4.17 -2.85 -13.48
N TYR A 33 3.21 -2.66 -12.58
CA TYR A 33 2.43 -3.75 -12.03
C TYR A 33 1.15 -3.93 -12.85
N ALA A 34 1.08 -5.02 -13.62
CA ALA A 34 -0.01 -5.30 -14.56
C ALA A 34 -0.94 -6.45 -14.11
N ASP A 35 -0.70 -7.03 -12.93
CA ASP A 35 -1.46 -8.18 -12.42
C ASP A 35 -2.57 -7.75 -11.44
N TRP A 36 -3.25 -6.65 -11.75
CA TRP A 36 -4.28 -6.06 -10.87
C TRP A 36 -5.56 -6.89 -10.74
N ILE A 37 -5.73 -7.92 -11.58
CA ILE A 37 -6.84 -8.87 -11.46
C ILE A 37 -6.56 -9.85 -10.31
N ALA A 38 -5.31 -10.29 -10.16
CA ALA A 38 -4.93 -11.20 -9.09
C ALA A 38 -4.86 -10.48 -7.74
N SER A 39 -4.26 -9.29 -7.69
CA SER A 39 -4.16 -8.51 -6.44
C SER A 39 -3.88 -7.03 -6.68
N GLY A 40 -4.22 -6.19 -5.69
CA GLY A 40 -3.84 -4.77 -5.68
C GLY A 40 -2.43 -4.56 -5.10
N ARG A 41 -1.84 -3.39 -5.39
CA ARG A 41 -0.65 -2.91 -4.65
C ARG A 41 -1.06 -2.31 -3.31
N LEU A 42 -0.15 -2.37 -2.34
CA LEU A 42 -0.32 -1.71 -1.04
C LEU A 42 -0.65 -0.21 -1.21
N TYR A 43 -1.52 0.28 -0.34
CA TYR A 43 -2.02 1.65 -0.39
C TYR A 43 -1.64 2.38 0.89
N GLY A 44 -0.81 3.42 0.77
CA GLY A 44 -0.15 4.07 1.90
C GLY A 44 -1.09 4.46 3.05
N PRO A 45 -2.27 5.05 2.80
CA PRO A 45 -3.24 5.35 3.85
C PRO A 45 -3.72 4.12 4.64
N ILE A 46 -3.88 2.95 3.99
CA ILE A 46 -4.26 1.72 4.68
C ILE A 46 -3.09 1.22 5.52
N GLU A 47 -1.89 1.14 4.96
CA GLU A 47 -0.69 0.69 5.70
C GLU A 47 -0.41 1.56 6.91
N LYS A 48 -0.57 2.89 6.76
CA LYS A 48 -0.43 3.85 7.84
C LYS A 48 -1.48 3.66 8.93
N HIS A 49 -2.73 3.37 8.55
CA HIS A 49 -3.78 3.10 9.54
C HIS A 49 -3.51 1.79 10.30
N ILE A 50 -3.09 0.74 9.61
CA ILE A 50 -2.71 -0.53 10.23
C ILE A 50 -1.55 -0.32 11.22
N SER A 51 -0.51 0.41 10.83
CA SER A 51 0.67 0.62 11.68
C SER A 51 0.44 1.60 12.82
N ASP A 52 -0.16 2.77 12.56
CA ASP A 52 -0.24 3.85 13.54
C ASP A 52 -1.45 3.73 14.48
N VAL A 53 -2.54 3.11 14.04
CA VAL A 53 -3.80 3.03 14.81
C VAL A 53 -4.04 1.64 15.35
N ILE A 54 -3.92 0.61 14.51
CA ILE A 54 -4.17 -0.78 14.92
C ILE A 54 -2.94 -1.37 15.62
N GLY A 55 -1.75 -1.14 15.10
CA GLY A 55 -0.47 -1.66 15.58
C GLY A 55 -0.24 -1.47 17.09
N PRO A 56 -0.46 -0.29 17.68
CA PRO A 56 -0.25 -0.07 19.11
C PRO A 56 -1.20 -0.85 20.01
N MET A 57 -2.33 -1.32 19.47
CA MET A 57 -3.38 -2.04 20.21
C MET A 57 -3.36 -3.55 19.92
N VAL A 58 -2.32 -4.04 19.23
CA VAL A 58 -2.19 -5.48 18.95
C VAL A 58 -2.02 -6.22 20.27
N GLY A 59 -2.95 -7.15 20.52
CA GLY A 59 -2.96 -8.01 21.69
C GLY A 59 -3.02 -9.48 21.33
N ASN A 60 -2.60 -10.34 22.25
CA ASN A 60 -2.77 -11.78 22.08
C ASN A 60 -4.26 -12.14 22.20
N THR A 61 -4.82 -12.76 21.18
CA THR A 61 -6.24 -13.16 21.14
C THR A 61 -6.61 -14.27 22.13
N HIS A 62 -5.64 -14.87 22.82
CA HIS A 62 -5.83 -15.94 23.79
C HIS A 62 -5.77 -15.49 25.25
N SER A 63 -5.68 -14.18 25.52
CA SER A 63 -5.66 -13.65 26.88
C SER A 63 -6.57 -12.45 27.03
N GLU A 64 -7.16 -12.31 28.21
CA GLU A 64 -8.03 -11.20 28.60
C GLU A 64 -7.51 -10.53 29.90
N SER A 65 -6.22 -10.71 30.21
CA SER A 65 -5.63 -10.29 31.48
C SER A 65 -5.39 -8.79 31.54
N SER A 66 -5.27 -8.13 30.39
CA SER A 66 -5.11 -6.67 30.27
C SER A 66 -5.78 -6.11 29.02
N THR A 67 -5.68 -4.78 28.83
CA THR A 67 -6.26 -4.06 27.67
C THR A 67 -5.81 -4.62 26.30
N THR A 68 -4.66 -5.28 26.21
CA THR A 68 -4.17 -5.93 24.98
C THR A 68 -3.74 -7.38 25.24
N GLY A 69 -4.40 -8.07 26.17
CA GLY A 69 -4.06 -9.44 26.58
C GLY A 69 -3.39 -9.52 27.94
#